data_AF-A0A367JL73-F1
#
_entry.id   AF-A0A367JL73-F1
#
_cell.length_a   1.000
_cell.length_b   1.000
_cell.length_c   1.000
_cell.angle_alpha   90.00
_cell.angle_beta   90.00
_cell.angle_gamma   90.00
#
_symmetry.space_group_name_H-M   'P 1'
#
loop_
_entity.id
_entity.type
_entity.pdbx_description
1 polymer ?
#
loop_
_entity_poly.entity_id
_entity_poly.type
_entity_poly.pdbx_seq_one_letter_code
_entity_poly.pdbx_strand_id
1 'polypeptide(L)' 'MESIIHGWLFNDIWSFDLKSGIWTRIEAAGFIPVAREGCASAMVDDAIYILGGKGENGVELNDLCAYRIKSKIARFVY' A
#
# COMPACT_ATOMS: atom_id res chain seq x y z
N MET A 1 -13.28 -16.82 -24.30
CA MET A 1 -13.35 -16.62 -22.85
C MET A 1 -11.93 -16.31 -22.41
N GLU A 2 -11.49 -15.08 -22.61
CA GLU A 2 -10.13 -14.68 -22.25
C GLU A 2 -10.16 -14.27 -20.80
N SER A 3 -9.68 -15.14 -19.91
CA SER A 3 -9.30 -14.77 -18.56
C SER A 3 -8.12 -13.81 -18.68
N ILE A 4 -8.42 -12.51 -18.70
CA ILE A 4 -7.41 -11.46 -18.55
C ILE A 4 -6.77 -11.74 -17.19
N ILE A 5 -5.50 -12.13 -17.23
CA ILE A 5 -4.64 -12.13 -16.05
C ILE A 5 -4.71 -10.73 -15.45
N HIS A 6 -5.53 -10.54 -14.40
CA HIS A 6 -5.38 -9.36 -13.56
C HIS A 6 -3.96 -9.48 -13.02
N GLY A 7 -3.12 -8.50 -13.35
CA GLY A 7 -1.70 -8.53 -13.01
C GLY A 7 -1.50 -8.79 -11.53
N TRP A 8 -0.35 -9.38 -11.18
CA TRP A 8 0.01 -9.61 -9.78
C TRP A 8 -0.07 -8.29 -9.01
N LEU A 9 -0.98 -8.22 -8.04
CA LEU A 9 -1.07 -7.09 -7.12
C LEU A 9 -0.10 -7.31 -5.96
N PHE A 10 0.48 -6.24 -5.46
CA PHE A 10 1.39 -6.27 -4.32
C PHE A 10 0.84 -5.40 -3.18
N ASN A 11 1.22 -5.74 -1.96
CA ASN A 11 1.00 -4.95 -0.75
C ASN A 11 2.31 -4.64 -0.01
N ASP A 12 3.44 -4.80 -0.71
CA ASP A 12 4.75 -4.51 -0.15
C ASP A 12 5.00 -3.00 -0.11
N ILE A 13 5.82 -2.60 0.85
CA ILE A 13 6.22 -1.22 1.04
C ILE A 13 7.71 -1.13 0.71
N TRP A 14 8.06 -0.15 -0.10
CA TRP A 14 9.42 0.12 -0.50
C TRP A 14 9.77 1.57 -0.20
N SER A 15 11.00 1.79 0.27
CA SER A 15 11.58 3.13 0.40
C SER A 15 12.71 3.29 -0.60
N PHE A 16 12.73 4.43 -1.28
CA PHE A 16 13.83 4.83 -2.14
C PHE A 16 14.68 5.90 -1.45
N ASP A 17 15.98 5.66 -1.34
CA ASP A 17 16.92 6.67 -0.85
C ASP A 17 17.51 7.46 -2.02
N LEU A 18 17.25 8.77 -2.08
CA LEU A 18 17.66 9.64 -3.18
C LEU A 18 19.19 9.87 -3.25
N LYS A 19 19.92 9.66 -2.15
CA LYS A 19 21.37 9.92 -2.12
C LYS A 19 22.17 8.74 -2.65
N SER A 20 21.79 7.54 -2.23
CA SER A 20 22.42 6.27 -2.61
C SER A 20 21.79 5.65 -3.87
N GLY A 21 20.56 6.03 -4.21
CA GLY A 21 19.82 5.45 -5.34
C GLY A 21 19.36 4.02 -5.09
N ILE A 22 19.24 3.61 -3.83
CA ILE A 22 18.94 2.22 -3.44
C ILE A 22 17.47 2.11 -3.01
N TRP A 23 16.81 1.07 -3.53
CA TRP A 23 15.51 0.60 -3.06
C TRP A 23 15.69 -0.37 -1.90
N THR A 24 14.97 -0.14 -0.81
CA THR A 24 14.94 -1.05 0.34
C THR A 24 13.50 -1.47 0.61
N ARG A 25 13.27 -2.77 0.69
CA ARG A 25 11.97 -3.31 1.11
C ARG A 25 11.78 -3.03 2.59
N ILE A 26 10.62 -2.49 2.95
CA ILE A 26 10.27 -2.20 4.32
C ILE A 26 9.35 -3.29 4.85
N GLU A 27 9.82 -3.99 5.88
CA GLU A 27 8.97 -4.88 6.67
C GLU A 27 8.09 -4.04 7.59
N ALA A 28 6.82 -3.92 7.22
CA ALA A 28 5.80 -3.27 8.03
C ALA A 28 5.13 -4.28 8.97
N ALA A 29 4.75 -3.82 10.15
CA ALA A 29 3.99 -4.60 11.13
C ALA A 29 2.60 -4.00 11.35
N GLY A 30 1.69 -4.78 11.96
CA GLY A 30 0.33 -4.34 12.27
C GLY A 30 -0.69 -4.77 11.22
N PHE A 31 -1.63 -3.89 10.88
CA PHE A 31 -2.65 -4.17 9.88
C PHE A 31 -2.09 -3.90 8.47
N ILE A 32 -1.59 -4.95 7.83
CA ILE A 32 -1.11 -4.86 6.44
C ILE A 32 -2.32 -4.94 5.50
N PRO A 33 -2.55 -3.92 4.66
CA PRO A 33 -3.66 -3.96 3.71
C PRO A 33 -3.51 -5.12 2.71
N VAL A 34 -4.64 -5.57 2.17
CA VAL A 34 -4.64 -6.46 1.01
C VAL A 34 -3.95 -5.78 -0.18
N ALA A 35 -3.38 -6.61 -1.06
CA ALA A 35 -2.78 -6.16 -2.31
C ALA A 35 -3.80 -5.38 -3.15
N ARG A 36 -3.39 -4.23 -3.69
CA ARG A 36 -4.30 -3.29 -4.34
C ARG A 36 -3.63 -2.41 -5.38
N GLU A 37 -4.41 -1.93 -6.33
CA GLU A 37 -4.02 -0.91 -7.31
C GLU A 37 -5.02 0.25 -7.38
N GLY A 38 -4.65 1.33 -8.06
CA GLY A 38 -5.56 2.45 -8.35
C GLY A 38 -6.07 3.19 -7.11
N CYS A 39 -5.41 3.03 -5.95
CA CYS A 39 -5.78 3.72 -4.72
C CYS A 39 -5.36 5.20 -4.74
N ALA A 40 -6.09 6.03 -3.98
CA ALA A 40 -5.65 7.39 -3.69
C ALA A 40 -4.71 7.38 -2.49
N SER A 41 -3.71 8.27 -2.49
CA SER A 41 -2.77 8.39 -1.37
C SER A 41 -2.47 9.83 -1.00
N ALA A 42 -2.22 10.06 0.29
CA ALA A 42 -1.80 11.36 0.83
C ALA A 42 -0.88 11.15 2.03
N MET A 43 0.04 12.09 2.27
CA MET A 43 0.90 12.09 3.45
C MET A 43 0.53 13.24 4.36
N VAL A 44 0.34 12.96 5.66
CA VAL A 44 0.17 13.96 6.71
C VAL A 44 1.12 13.60 7.85
N ASP A 45 2.00 14.55 8.20
CA ASP A 45 3.09 14.35 9.16
C ASP A 45 3.98 13.14 8.79
N ASP A 46 3.98 12.11 9.64
CA ASP A 46 4.77 10.89 9.48
C ASP A 46 3.94 9.70 8.97
N ALA A 47 2.71 9.93 8.52
CA ALA A 47 1.78 8.90 8.09
C ALA A 47 1.40 9.05 6.61
N ILE A 48 1.50 7.94 5.88
CA ILE A 48 0.96 7.78 4.53
C ILE A 48 -0.41 7.14 4.65
N TYR A 49 -1.43 7.80 4.13
CA TYR A 49 -2.80 7.32 4.05
C TYR A 49 -3.07 6.76 2.65
N ILE A 50 -3.75 5.62 2.59
CA ILE A 50 -4.19 4.94 1.38
C ILE A 50 -5.70 4.75 1.46
N LEU A 51 -6.45 5.31 0.52
CA LEU A 51 -7.90 5.19 0.44
C LEU A 51 -8.31 4.34 -0.75
N GLY A 52 -9.10 3.30 -0.46
CA GLY A 52 -9.75 2.45 -1.43
C GLY A 52 -8.80 1.75 -2.41
N GLY A 53 -9.20 1.72 -3.68
CA GLY A 53 -8.51 1.04 -4.77
C GLY A 53 -9.26 -0.21 -5.23
N LYS A 54 -8.55 -1.09 -5.97
CA LYS A 54 -9.07 -2.38 -6.41
C LYS A 54 -8.14 -3.50 -5.95
N GLY A 55 -8.71 -4.51 -5.31
CA GLY A 55 -8.03 -5.74 -4.93
C GLY A 55 -8.06 -6.78 -6.05
N GLU A 56 -7.71 -8.01 -5.71
CA GLU A 56 -7.71 -9.12 -6.67
C GLU A 56 -9.09 -9.31 -7.32
N ASN A 57 -9.09 -9.75 -8.58
CA ASN A 57 -10.30 -9.93 -9.39
C ASN A 57 -11.16 -8.67 -9.53
N GLY A 58 -10.58 -7.48 -9.34
CA GLY A 58 -11.26 -6.21 -9.51
C GLY A 58 -12.21 -5.83 -8.37
N VAL A 59 -12.10 -6.48 -7.20
CA VAL A 59 -12.89 -6.15 -6.01
C VAL A 59 -12.63 -4.70 -5.60
N GLU A 60 -13.68 -3.88 -5.55
CA GLU A 60 -13.57 -2.50 -5.09
C GLU A 60 -13.35 -2.43 -3.58
N LEU A 61 -12.37 -1.62 -3.19
CA LEU A 61 -12.00 -1.38 -1.80
C LEU A 61 -12.44 0.03 -1.41
N ASN A 62 -13.02 0.16 -0.22
CA ASN A 62 -13.49 1.44 0.34
C ASN A 62 -12.88 1.73 1.71
N ASP A 63 -11.84 0.99 2.09
CA ASP A 63 -11.14 1.15 3.37
C ASP A 63 -10.11 2.28 3.32
N LEU A 64 -9.84 2.88 4.47
CA LEU A 64 -8.72 3.79 4.68
C LEU A 64 -7.64 3.09 5.52
N CYS A 65 -6.43 3.03 5.01
CA CYS A 65 -5.28 2.48 5.70
C CYS A 65 -4.25 3.57 5.94
N ALA A 66 -3.49 3.47 7.04
CA ALA A 66 -2.40 4.40 7.34
C ALA A 66 -1.12 3.65 7.68
N TYR A 67 -0.01 4.04 7.07
CA TYR A 67 1.33 3.55 7.38
C TYR A 67 2.17 4.67 8.01
N ARG A 68 2.62 4.48 9.25
CA ARG A 68 3.55 5.41 9.91
C ARG A 68 4.99 5.08 9.58
N ILE A 69 5.69 6.04 8.99
CA ILE A 69 7.05 5.89 8.46
C ILE A 69 8.05 5.60 9.59
N LYS A 70 8.00 6.38 10.69
CA LYS A 70 8.98 6.26 11.78
C LYS A 70 8.87 4.94 12.54
N SER A 71 7.65 4.50 12.83
CA SER A 71 7.41 3.26 13.56
C SER A 71 7.34 2.02 12.67
N LYS A 72 7.20 2.19 11.34
CA LYS A 72 6.94 1.13 10.37
C LYS A 72 5.69 0.29 10.70
N ILE A 73 4.64 0.97 11.20
CA ILE A 73 3.40 0.31 11.61
C ILE A 73 2.27 0.75 10.68
N ALA A 74 1.58 -0.23 10.11
CA ALA A 74 0.34 -0.05 9.36
C ALA A 74 -0.89 -0.24 10.27
N ARG A 75 -1.94 0.55 10.01
CA ARG A 75 -3.19 0.55 10.76
C ARG A 75 -4.38 0.71 9.83
N PHE A 76 -5.48 0.04 10.16
CA PHE A 76 -6.80 0.33 9.60
C PHE A 76 -7.35 1.61 10.23
N VAL A 77 -7.94 2.47 9.42
CA VAL A 77 -8.61 3.70 9.82
C VAL A 77 -10.00 3.61 9.20
N TYR A 78 -11.02 3.49 10.05
CA TYR A 78 -12.47 3.38 9.77
C TYR A 78 -12.96 3.31 8.32
#